data_AF-A0A9J6P0F4-F1
#
_entry.id   AF-A0A9J6P0F4-F1
#
_cell.length_a   1.000
_cell.length_b   1.000
_cell.length_c   1.000
_cell.angle_alpha   90.00
_cell.angle_beta   90.00
_cell.angle_gamma   90.00
#
_symmetry.space_group_name_H-M   'P 1'
#
loop_
_entity.id
_entity.type
_entity.pdbx_description
1 polymer ?
#
loop_
_entity_poly.entity_id
_entity_poly.type
_entity_poly.pdbx_seq_one_letter_code
_entity_poly.pdbx_strand_id
1 'polypeptide(L)'
;MFKIEDIMSENFSGYPEETQEFMKKYNEKLRENLKDELIKGISDKMLKDLDKSKDNFISTLAQILNNGWKGFDKMATQALLNMYLEGKNEEEFFKLIEKVNNEV
;
A
#
# COMPACT_ATOMS: atom_id res chain seq x y z
N MET A 1 5.12 -5.79 21.34
CA MET A 1 4.76 -4.98 20.16
C MET A 1 5.77 -5.29 19.08
N PHE A 2 5.33 -5.72 17.91
CA PHE A 2 6.22 -6.00 16.78
C PHE A 2 6.86 -4.70 16.29
N LYS A 3 8.07 -4.80 15.77
CA LYS A 3 8.76 -3.65 15.18
C LYS A 3 8.31 -3.49 13.74
N ILE A 4 7.93 -2.28 13.36
CA ILE A 4 7.52 -1.97 11.98
C ILE A 4 8.70 -2.19 11.01
N GLU A 5 9.93 -2.01 11.50
CA GLU A 5 11.17 -2.23 10.75
C GLU A 5 11.32 -3.69 10.30
N ASP A 6 10.87 -4.66 11.11
CA ASP A 6 10.93 -6.08 10.79
C ASP A 6 9.88 -6.45 9.73
N ILE A 7 8.73 -5.78 9.74
CA ILE A 7 7.71 -5.88 8.68
C ILE A 7 8.20 -5.27 7.37
N MET A 8 8.84 -4.10 7.43
CA MET A 8 9.39 -3.41 6.26
C MET A 8 10.51 -4.20 5.58
N SER A 9 11.38 -4.80 6.38
CA SER A 9 12.51 -5.61 5.91
C SER A 9 12.14 -7.06 5.57
N GLU A 10 10.88 -7.46 5.85
CA GLU A 10 10.36 -8.82 5.67
C GLU A 10 11.24 -9.88 6.39
N ASN A 11 11.94 -9.48 7.45
CA ASN A 11 12.87 -10.33 8.18
C ASN A 11 12.32 -10.73 9.55
N PHE A 12 11.79 -11.95 9.63
CA PHE A 12 11.20 -12.48 10.87
C PHE A 12 12.07 -13.54 11.57
N SER A 13 13.29 -13.79 11.08
CA SER A 13 14.16 -14.88 11.56
C SER A 13 14.51 -14.80 13.05
N GLY A 14 14.43 -13.61 13.65
CA GLY A 14 14.67 -13.39 15.07
C GLY A 14 13.53 -13.81 16.01
N TYR A 15 12.40 -14.28 15.48
CA TYR A 15 11.19 -14.62 16.26
C TYR A 15 10.96 -16.14 16.36
N PRO A 16 10.22 -16.63 17.39
CA PRO A 16 9.76 -18.02 17.45
C PRO A 16 8.91 -18.40 16.23
N GLU A 17 8.89 -19.68 15.85
CA GLU A 17 8.23 -20.17 14.62
C GLU A 17 6.75 -19.75 14.51
N GLU A 18 5.96 -19.95 15.57
CA GLU A 18 4.55 -19.52 15.60
C GLU A 18 4.40 -18.00 15.39
N THR A 19 5.35 -17.21 15.92
CA THR A 19 5.38 -15.76 15.72
C THR A 19 5.77 -15.39 14.29
N GLN A 20 6.69 -16.15 13.66
CA GLN A 20 7.03 -15.94 12.27
C GLN A 20 5.85 -16.21 11.33
N GLU A 21 5.09 -17.27 11.58
CA GLU A 21 3.88 -17.58 10.80
C GLU A 21 2.85 -16.46 10.91
N PHE A 22 2.58 -15.99 12.13
CA PHE A 22 1.72 -14.84 12.37
C PHE A 22 2.21 -13.59 11.62
N MET A 23 3.50 -13.26 11.72
CA MET A 23 4.08 -12.07 11.07
C MET A 23 4.04 -12.14 9.55
N LYS A 24 4.21 -13.33 8.96
CA LYS A 24 4.05 -13.54 7.52
C LYS A 24 2.61 -13.27 7.08
N LYS A 25 1.63 -13.90 7.75
CA LYS A 25 0.20 -13.69 7.46
C LYS A 25 -0.18 -12.22 7.63
N TYR A 26 0.32 -11.58 8.68
CA TYR A 26 0.11 -10.16 8.93
C TYR A 26 0.66 -9.29 7.81
N ASN A 27 1.92 -9.51 7.40
CA ASN A 27 2.57 -8.75 6.33
C ASN A 27 1.85 -8.94 4.99
N GLU A 28 1.41 -10.15 4.67
CA GLU A 28 0.60 -10.42 3.48
C GLU A 28 -0.69 -9.59 3.49
N LYS A 29 -1.41 -9.61 4.61
CA LYS A 29 -2.66 -8.85 4.75
C LYS A 29 -2.44 -7.34 4.70
N LEU A 30 -1.39 -6.85 5.32
CA LEU A 30 -0.98 -5.44 5.23
C LEU A 30 -0.70 -5.04 3.78
N ARG A 31 0.05 -5.86 3.04
CA ARG A 31 0.36 -5.61 1.62
C ARG A 31 -0.90 -5.55 0.76
N GLU A 32 -1.83 -6.48 0.95
CA GLU A 32 -3.12 -6.44 0.25
C GLU A 32 -3.87 -5.12 0.49
N ASN A 33 -4.00 -4.73 1.75
CA ASN A 33 -4.70 -3.51 2.12
C ASN A 33 -4.02 -2.23 1.59
N LEU A 34 -2.69 -2.17 1.64
CA LEU A 34 -1.92 -1.06 1.06
C LEU A 34 -2.18 -0.94 -0.45
N LYS A 35 -2.16 -2.07 -1.17
CA LYS A 35 -2.42 -2.09 -2.62
C LYS A 35 -3.83 -1.57 -2.93
N ASP A 36 -4.83 -2.07 -2.22
CA ASP A 36 -6.23 -1.67 -2.44
C ASP A 36 -6.42 -0.18 -2.21
N GLU A 37 -5.87 0.38 -1.13
CA GLU A 37 -5.99 1.81 -0.85
C GLU A 37 -5.23 2.68 -1.86
N LEU A 38 -4.04 2.26 -2.29
CA LEU A 38 -3.30 2.95 -3.35
C LEU A 38 -4.09 2.96 -4.66
N ILE A 39 -4.58 1.80 -5.10
CA ILE A 39 -5.42 1.66 -6.30
C ILE A 39 -6.65 2.55 -6.20
N LYS A 40 -7.34 2.53 -5.06
CA LYS A 40 -8.51 3.37 -4.82
C LYS A 40 -8.18 4.86 -4.91
N GLY A 41 -7.09 5.30 -4.27
CA GLY A 41 -6.67 6.71 -4.33
C GLY A 41 -6.37 7.19 -5.75
N ILE A 42 -5.70 6.37 -6.55
CA ILE A 42 -5.41 6.68 -7.96
C ILE A 42 -6.69 6.72 -8.78
N SER A 43 -7.57 5.73 -8.58
CA SER A 43 -8.85 5.61 -9.30
C SER A 43 -9.74 6.81 -8.99
N ASP A 44 -9.89 7.18 -7.72
CA ASP A 44 -10.67 8.34 -7.27
C ASP A 44 -10.11 9.64 -7.85
N LYS A 45 -8.78 9.78 -7.95
CA LYS A 45 -8.16 10.94 -8.60
C LYS A 45 -8.48 10.98 -10.09
N MET A 46 -8.35 9.87 -10.81
CA MET A 46 -8.65 9.80 -12.24
C MET A 46 -10.12 10.09 -12.55
N LEU A 47 -11.04 9.59 -11.72
CA LEU A 47 -12.47 9.88 -11.84
C LEU A 47 -12.78 11.37 -11.59
N LYS A 48 -12.22 11.95 -10.53
CA LYS A 48 -12.36 13.39 -10.25
C LYS A 48 -11.76 14.27 -11.35
N ASP A 49 -10.65 13.86 -11.93
CA ASP A 49 -10.02 14.58 -13.04
C ASP A 49 -10.90 14.49 -14.29
N LEU A 50 -11.51 13.34 -14.58
CA LEU A 50 -12.46 13.18 -15.68
C LEU A 50 -13.68 14.10 -15.54
N ASP A 51 -14.25 14.19 -14.33
CA ASP A 51 -15.40 15.06 -14.04
C ASP A 51 -15.07 16.56 -14.21
N LYS A 52 -13.80 16.95 -14.00
CA LYS A 52 -13.34 18.35 -14.08
C LYS A 52 -12.82 18.74 -15.46
N SER A 53 -12.00 17.89 -16.07
CA SER A 53 -11.33 18.14 -17.36
C SER A 53 -10.82 16.84 -17.98
N LYS A 54 -11.30 16.57 -19.20
CA LYS A 54 -10.83 15.46 -20.02
C LYS A 54 -9.30 15.49 -20.24
N ASP A 55 -8.70 16.68 -20.29
CA ASP A 55 -7.25 16.83 -20.55
C ASP A 55 -6.40 16.34 -19.37
N ASN A 56 -6.85 16.55 -18.12
CA ASN A 56 -6.14 16.06 -16.93
C ASN A 56 -6.18 14.54 -16.84
N PHE A 57 -7.32 13.95 -17.17
CA PHE A 57 -7.46 12.50 -17.27
C PHE A 57 -6.53 11.92 -18.35
N ILE A 58 -6.55 12.51 -19.57
CA ILE A 58 -5.67 12.07 -20.67
C ILE A 58 -4.20 12.20 -20.29
N SER A 59 -3.81 13.30 -19.63
CA SER A 59 -2.43 13.52 -19.17
C SER A 59 -1.99 12.43 -18.19
N THR A 60 -2.82 12.11 -17.18
CA THR A 60 -2.53 11.04 -16.21
C THR A 60 -2.44 9.68 -16.90
N LEU A 61 -3.36 9.37 -17.82
CA LEU A 61 -3.32 8.13 -18.59
C LEU A 61 -2.07 8.04 -19.47
N ALA A 62 -1.69 9.13 -20.13
CA ALA A 62 -0.48 9.19 -20.95
C ALA A 62 0.78 8.99 -20.11
N GLN A 63 0.85 9.53 -18.89
CA GLN A 63 1.94 9.25 -17.95
C GLN A 63 2.04 7.76 -17.63
N ILE A 64 0.91 7.10 -17.36
CA ILE A 64 0.85 5.66 -17.11
C ILE A 64 1.35 4.86 -18.32
N LEU A 65 0.87 5.19 -19.52
CA LEU A 65 1.19 4.45 -20.74
C LEU A 65 2.63 4.66 -21.22
N ASN A 66 3.17 5.87 -21.10
CA ASN A 66 4.51 6.21 -21.59
C ASN A 66 5.61 5.75 -20.62
N ASN A 67 5.39 5.91 -19.31
CA ASN A 67 6.43 5.66 -18.31
C ASN A 67 6.21 4.34 -17.55
N GLY A 68 5.07 3.68 -17.76
CA GLY A 68 4.64 2.55 -16.97
C GLY A 68 4.13 2.97 -15.59
N TRP A 69 3.20 2.21 -15.04
CA TRP A 69 2.93 2.24 -13.61
C TRP A 69 3.82 1.21 -12.93
N LYS A 70 4.42 1.57 -11.79
CA LYS A 70 5.16 0.59 -11.00
C LYS A 70 4.15 -0.43 -10.45
N GLY A 71 4.12 -1.63 -11.01
CA GLY A 71 3.15 -2.67 -10.60
C GLY A 71 3.32 -3.04 -9.14
N PHE A 72 2.26 -2.89 -8.34
CA PHE A 72 2.34 -3.01 -6.88
C PHE A 72 2.66 -4.42 -6.38
N ASP A 73 2.27 -5.47 -7.11
CA ASP A 73 2.51 -6.86 -6.69
C ASP A 73 3.99 -7.20 -6.57
N LYS A 74 4.86 -6.55 -7.35
CA LYS A 74 6.30 -6.80 -7.37
C LYS A 74 7.08 -5.86 -6.43
N MET A 75 6.40 -4.98 -5.70
CA MET A 75 7.06 -4.06 -4.78
C MET A 75 7.37 -4.70 -3.42
N ALA A 76 8.50 -4.33 -2.82
CA ALA A 76 8.78 -4.64 -1.41
C ALA A 76 7.79 -3.93 -0.49
N THR A 77 7.50 -4.50 0.70
CA THR A 77 6.53 -3.90 1.64
C THR A 77 6.90 -2.47 2.00
N GLN A 78 8.19 -2.18 2.20
CA GLN A 78 8.68 -0.84 2.47
C GLN A 78 8.33 0.17 1.37
N ALA A 79 8.40 -0.23 0.09
CA ALA A 79 8.07 0.66 -1.02
C ALA A 79 6.57 0.98 -1.06
N LEU A 80 5.71 -0.01 -0.77
CA LEU A 80 4.26 0.19 -0.67
C LEU A 80 3.91 1.13 0.49
N LEU A 81 4.53 0.95 1.66
CA LEU A 81 4.34 1.80 2.83
C LEU A 81 4.78 3.25 2.54
N ASN A 82 5.95 3.44 1.95
CA ASN A 82 6.45 4.77 1.60
C ASN A 82 5.48 5.48 0.65
N MET A 83 5.05 4.81 -0.43
CA MET A 83 4.09 5.37 -1.38
C MET A 83 2.74 5.70 -0.74
N TYR A 84 2.28 4.88 0.22
CA TYR A 84 1.06 5.14 0.96
C TYR A 84 1.18 6.41 1.80
N LEU A 85 2.25 6.52 2.58
CA LEU A 85 2.50 7.63 3.50
C LEU A 85 2.80 8.96 2.78
N GLU A 86 3.25 8.93 1.52
CA GLU A 86 3.37 10.14 0.70
C GLU A 86 2.02 10.85 0.44
N GLY A 87 0.92 10.09 0.45
CA GLY A 87 -0.41 10.60 0.13
C GLY A 87 -1.42 10.56 1.28
N LYS A 88 -1.01 10.06 2.46
CA LYS A 88 -1.89 9.75 3.59
C LYS A 88 -1.36 10.32 4.88
N ASN A 89 -2.27 10.75 5.75
CA ASN A 89 -1.88 11.21 7.08
C ASN A 89 -1.78 10.05 8.09
N GLU A 90 -1.27 10.37 9.27
CA GLU A 90 -1.05 9.41 10.35
C GLU A 90 -2.35 8.73 10.84
N GLU A 91 -3.47 9.47 10.89
CA GLU A 91 -4.76 8.92 11.30
C GLU A 91 -5.29 7.88 10.30
N GLU A 92 -5.16 8.16 9.00
CA GLU A 92 -5.51 7.21 7.94
C GLU A 92 -4.65 5.95 8.04
N PHE A 93 -3.35 6.11 8.31
CA PHE A 93 -2.46 4.98 8.52
C PHE A 93 -2.85 4.13 9.74
N PHE A 94 -3.22 4.74 10.87
CA PHE A 94 -3.68 3.96 12.03
C PHE A 94 -4.96 3.18 11.74
N LYS A 95 -5.91 3.75 10.99
CA LYS A 95 -7.13 3.04 10.56
C LYS A 95 -6.81 1.84 9.68
N LEU A 96 -5.81 1.96 8.80
CA LEU A 96 -5.33 0.84 7.99
C LEU A 96 -4.78 -0.28 8.87
N ILE A 97 -3.95 0.07 9.87
CA ILE A 97 -3.38 -0.90 10.81
C ILE A 97 -4.47 -1.59 11.65
N GLU A 98 -5.45 -0.83 12.15
CA GLU A 98 -6.60 -1.39 12.88
C GLU A 98 -7.40 -2.38 12.01
N LYS A 99 -7.62 -2.02 10.74
CA LYS A 99 -8.29 -2.91 9.78
C LYS A 99 -7.52 -4.21 9.61
N VAL A 100 -6.20 -4.14 9.36
CA VAL A 100 -5.36 -5.33 9.18
C VAL A 100 -5.37 -6.19 10.45
N ASN A 101 -5.28 -5.58 11.64
CA ASN A 101 -5.34 -6.31 12.91
C ASN A 101 -6.64 -7.11 13.08
N ASN A 102 -7.77 -6.61 12.59
CA ASN A 102 -9.06 -7.30 12.66
C ASN A 102 -9.21 -8.44 11.64
N GLU A 103 -8.32 -8.52 10.65
CA GLU A 103 -8.36 -9.51 9.57
C GLU A 103 -7.40 -10.69 9.79
N VAL A 104 -6.53 -10.61 10.81
CA VAL A 104 -5.46 -11.59 11.08
C VAL A 104 -5.81 -12.51 12.24
#